data_AF-A0A853R1D2-F1
#
_entry.id   AF-A0A853R1D2-F1
#
_cell.length_a   1.000
_cell.length_b   1.000
_cell.length_c   1.000
_cell.angle_alpha   90.00
_cell.angle_beta   90.00
_cell.angle_gamma   90.00
#
_symmetry.space_group_name_H-M   'P 1'
#
loop_
_entity.id
_entity.type
_entity.pdbx_description
1 polymer ?
#
loop_
_entity_poly.entity_id
_entity_poly.type
_entity_poly.pdbx_seq_one_letter_code
_entity_poly.pdbx_strand_id
1 'polypeptide(L)'
;MNMLTFDKTEIQKLDKPFIAEAVFAVETISANQQNEKQSRAKQLLDRLFPLATGSHQDVTSYVIDYRHVLAYFKDGRHSGLKHPKHFVAFNGEKESPCSILFRDGSGSHVEVMLGCTKGTGRVELIEINDIQLETCTTFTQSVEEMPSAAMRHWVSLVKGDEKGKPQACSEDKEYTAKDGEDYYLNYSFNLA
;
A
#
# COMPACT_ATOMS: atom_id res chain seq x y z
N MET A 1 -37.60 32.72 23.91
CA MET A 1 -36.32 33.14 23.29
C MET A 1 -35.46 31.89 23.16
N ASN A 2 -35.07 31.58 21.92
CA ASN A 2 -34.76 30.23 21.45
C ASN A 2 -33.44 29.67 22.00
N MET A 3 -33.55 28.46 22.54
CA MET A 3 -32.46 27.60 22.96
C MET A 3 -31.94 26.88 21.70
N LEU A 4 -30.70 27.16 21.30
CA LEU A 4 -30.07 26.48 20.17
C LEU A 4 -29.79 25.02 20.58
N THR A 5 -30.70 24.13 20.19
CA THR A 5 -30.46 22.69 20.15
C THR A 5 -29.39 22.40 19.12
N PHE A 6 -28.17 22.08 19.57
CA PHE A 6 -27.15 21.52 18.71
C PHE A 6 -27.57 20.10 18.33
N ASP A 7 -28.13 19.98 17.14
CA ASP A 7 -28.46 18.71 16.49
C ASP A 7 -27.17 17.91 16.29
N LYS A 8 -27.10 16.73 16.91
CA LYS A 8 -25.91 15.86 16.96
C LYS A 8 -25.84 14.92 15.76
N THR A 9 -26.44 15.29 14.63
CA THR A 9 -26.81 14.33 13.58
C THR A 9 -26.40 14.78 12.18
N GLU A 10 -25.22 15.39 12.02
CA GLU A 10 -24.57 15.49 10.71
C GLU A 10 -23.08 15.17 10.80
N ILE A 11 -22.76 13.96 11.24
CA ILE A 11 -21.53 13.30 10.77
C ILE A 11 -21.80 12.98 9.31
N GLN A 12 -21.50 13.96 8.44
CA GLN A 12 -21.50 13.79 7.01
C GLN A 12 -20.74 12.51 6.67
N LYS A 13 -21.33 11.74 5.76
CA LYS A 13 -20.75 10.60 5.04
C LYS A 13 -19.32 10.93 4.59
N LEU A 14 -18.35 10.73 5.46
CA LEU A 14 -16.95 10.65 5.09
C LEU A 14 -16.76 9.19 4.69
N ASP A 15 -16.55 8.95 3.40
CA ASP A 15 -16.00 7.70 2.87
C ASP A 15 -15.06 7.10 3.89
N LYS A 16 -15.31 5.86 4.33
CA LYS A 16 -14.49 5.19 5.33
C LYS A 16 -13.03 5.36 4.90
N PRO A 17 -12.18 6.07 5.66
CA PRO A 17 -10.87 6.40 5.16
C PRO A 17 -10.13 5.08 4.96
N PHE A 18 -9.62 4.86 3.75
CA PHE A 18 -8.78 3.73 3.35
C PHE A 18 -7.72 3.38 4.41
N ILE A 19 -7.21 4.42 5.07
CA ILE A 19 -6.28 4.34 6.21
C ILE A 19 -6.89 3.66 7.44
N ALA A 20 -8.14 3.93 7.82
CA ALA A 20 -8.75 3.32 8.99
C ALA A 20 -9.00 1.81 8.83
N GLU A 21 -9.34 1.35 7.62
CA GLU A 21 -9.50 -0.10 7.38
C GLU A 21 -8.14 -0.82 7.40
N ALA A 22 -7.11 -0.21 6.81
CA ALA A 22 -5.75 -0.74 6.86
C ALA A 22 -5.18 -0.74 8.30
N VAL A 23 -5.35 0.35 9.05
CA VAL A 23 -4.87 0.48 10.44
C VAL A 23 -5.62 -0.46 11.38
N PHE A 24 -6.95 -0.62 11.24
CA PHE A 24 -7.73 -1.58 12.04
C PHE A 24 -7.33 -3.03 11.76
N ALA A 25 -6.97 -3.34 10.51
CA ALA A 25 -6.40 -4.65 10.18
C ALA A 25 -5.03 -4.84 10.87
N VAL A 26 -4.21 -3.80 10.98
CA VAL A 26 -2.86 -3.82 11.60
C VAL A 26 -2.87 -4.00 13.12
N GLU A 27 -3.81 -3.41 13.86
CA GLU A 27 -3.92 -3.64 15.32
C GLU A 27 -4.11 -5.13 15.66
N THR A 28 -4.57 -5.95 14.70
CA THR A 28 -4.67 -7.41 14.87
C THR A 28 -3.45 -8.21 14.43
N ILE A 29 -2.41 -7.58 13.88
CA ILE A 29 -1.17 -8.23 13.36
C ILE A 29 -0.11 -8.43 14.47
N SER A 30 -0.39 -8.02 15.72
CA SER A 30 0.48 -8.26 16.90
C SER A 30 0.68 -9.75 17.29
N ALA A 31 0.44 -10.69 16.38
CA ALA A 31 0.63 -12.12 16.61
C ALA A 31 2.12 -12.51 16.56
N ASN A 32 2.54 -13.35 17.52
CA ASN A 32 3.89 -13.88 17.64
C ASN A 32 4.27 -14.91 16.54
N GLN A 33 3.40 -15.17 15.56
CA GLN A 33 3.60 -16.20 14.53
C GLN A 33 3.78 -15.57 13.14
N GLN A 34 4.95 -15.76 12.51
CA GLN A 34 5.28 -15.24 11.17
C GLN A 34 4.25 -15.62 10.10
N ASN A 35 3.72 -16.84 10.14
CA ASN A 35 2.73 -17.33 9.16
C ASN A 35 1.39 -16.58 9.23
N GLU A 36 0.95 -16.20 10.43
CA GLU A 36 -0.30 -15.43 10.58
C GLU A 36 -0.12 -14.01 10.06
N LYS A 37 1.03 -13.38 10.30
CA LYS A 37 1.36 -12.06 9.73
C LYS A 37 1.31 -12.09 8.20
N GLN A 38 1.91 -13.11 7.59
CA GLN A 38 1.88 -13.30 6.14
C GLN A 38 0.46 -13.48 5.59
N SER A 39 -0.34 -14.35 6.22
CA SER A 39 -1.74 -14.54 5.80
C SER A 39 -2.55 -13.25 5.92
N ARG A 40 -2.38 -12.48 7.00
CA ARG A 40 -3.09 -11.21 7.20
C ARG A 40 -2.66 -10.12 6.21
N ALA A 41 -1.36 -10.00 5.94
CA ALA A 41 -0.85 -9.08 4.93
C ALA A 41 -1.47 -9.38 3.55
N LYS A 42 -1.51 -10.65 3.16
CA LYS A 42 -2.12 -11.08 1.90
C LYS A 42 -3.65 -10.88 1.88
N GLN A 43 -4.34 -11.12 2.99
CA GLN A 43 -5.78 -10.82 3.12
C GLN A 43 -6.07 -9.31 3.04
N LEU A 44 -5.16 -8.46 3.52
CA LEU A 44 -5.27 -7.01 3.36
C LEU A 44 -5.14 -6.64 1.88
N LEU A 45 -4.18 -7.24 1.16
CA LEU A 45 -4.07 -7.05 -0.29
C LEU A 45 -5.32 -7.52 -1.04
N ASP A 46 -5.91 -8.66 -0.67
CA ASP A 46 -7.17 -9.12 -1.27
C ASP A 46 -8.33 -8.14 -1.07
N ARG A 47 -8.34 -7.39 0.04
CA ARG A 47 -9.36 -6.37 0.30
C ARG A 47 -9.09 -5.08 -0.47
N LEU A 48 -7.86 -4.59 -0.44
CA LEU A 48 -7.51 -3.29 -1.04
C LEU A 48 -7.32 -3.38 -2.56
N PHE A 49 -6.65 -4.42 -3.03
CA PHE A 49 -6.25 -4.59 -4.43
C PHE A 49 -6.59 -6.00 -4.94
N PRO A 50 -7.87 -6.42 -4.92
CA PRO A 50 -8.26 -7.79 -5.26
C PRO A 50 -7.77 -8.23 -6.64
N LEU A 51 -7.36 -9.48 -6.76
CA LEU A 51 -7.11 -10.14 -8.04
C LEU A 51 -8.43 -10.37 -8.80
N ALA A 52 -8.36 -10.39 -10.13
CA ALA A 52 -9.51 -10.71 -10.97
C ALA A 52 -9.96 -12.16 -10.76
N THR A 53 -9.04 -13.07 -10.45
CA THR A 53 -9.30 -14.48 -10.14
C THR A 53 -8.28 -14.97 -9.13
N GLY A 54 -8.72 -15.73 -8.12
CA GLY A 54 -7.86 -16.23 -7.05
C GLY A 54 -7.69 -15.24 -5.90
N SER A 55 -6.69 -15.50 -5.06
CA SER A 55 -6.34 -14.70 -3.87
C SER A 55 -4.84 -14.50 -3.79
N HIS A 56 -4.41 -13.36 -3.25
CA HIS A 56 -3.00 -13.08 -2.95
C HIS A 56 -2.35 -14.14 -2.04
N GLN A 57 -3.15 -14.93 -1.30
CA GLN A 57 -2.68 -16.03 -0.46
C GLN A 57 -1.99 -17.14 -1.25
N ASP A 58 -2.48 -17.46 -2.45
CA ASP A 58 -2.00 -18.57 -3.28
C ASP A 58 -0.93 -18.15 -4.31
N VAL A 59 -0.51 -16.88 -4.27
CA VAL A 59 0.46 -16.34 -5.24
C VAL A 59 1.87 -16.82 -4.92
N THR A 60 2.56 -17.29 -5.97
CA THR A 60 3.95 -17.74 -5.92
C THR A 60 4.92 -16.70 -6.44
N SER A 61 4.50 -15.88 -7.41
CA SER A 61 5.30 -14.76 -7.92
C SER A 61 4.43 -13.66 -8.51
N TYR A 62 4.95 -12.43 -8.49
CA TYR A 62 4.40 -11.33 -9.26
C TYR A 62 5.34 -11.00 -10.41
N VAL A 63 4.78 -10.66 -11.57
CA VAL A 63 5.52 -10.23 -12.75
C VAL A 63 4.83 -8.99 -13.29
N ILE A 64 5.62 -8.03 -13.76
CA ILE A 64 5.13 -6.88 -14.48
C ILE A 64 5.19 -7.18 -15.97
N ASP A 65 4.04 -7.42 -16.58
CA ASP A 65 3.94 -7.63 -18.03
C ASP A 65 3.28 -6.43 -18.71
N TYR A 66 3.96 -5.89 -19.71
CA TYR A 66 3.67 -4.58 -20.32
C TYR A 66 3.49 -3.46 -19.27
N ARG A 67 2.25 -3.23 -18.83
CA ARG A 67 1.86 -2.18 -17.87
C ARG A 67 0.94 -2.72 -16.77
N HIS A 68 0.95 -4.03 -16.55
CA HIS A 68 0.05 -4.74 -15.65
C HIS A 68 0.83 -5.62 -14.68
N VAL A 69 0.32 -5.73 -13.46
CA VAL A 69 0.79 -6.73 -12.48
C VAL A 69 0.07 -8.04 -12.79
N LEU A 70 0.84 -9.10 -13.00
CA LEU A 70 0.38 -10.47 -13.12
C LEU A 70 0.82 -11.26 -11.88
N ALA A 71 -0.15 -11.83 -11.18
CA ALA A 71 0.07 -12.74 -10.07
C ALA A 71 0.02 -14.18 -10.58
N TYR A 72 1.08 -14.94 -10.38
CA TYR A 72 1.18 -16.35 -10.75
C TYR A 72 0.84 -17.24 -9.57
N PHE A 73 0.14 -18.34 -9.84
CA PHE A 73 -0.26 -19.34 -8.85
C PHE A 73 0.53 -20.63 -9.02
N LYS A 74 0.54 -21.46 -7.97
CA LYS A 74 1.17 -22.79 -7.97
C LYS A 74 0.73 -23.71 -9.12
N ASP A 75 -0.49 -23.54 -9.62
CA ASP A 75 -1.05 -24.36 -10.71
C ASP A 75 -0.58 -23.90 -12.11
N GLY A 76 0.31 -22.89 -12.19
CA GLY A 76 0.78 -22.29 -13.44
C GLY A 76 -0.21 -21.30 -14.08
N ARG A 77 -1.41 -21.15 -13.50
CA ARG A 77 -2.34 -20.08 -13.86
C ARG A 77 -1.79 -18.72 -13.41
N HIS A 78 -2.24 -17.66 -14.06
CA HIS A 78 -1.96 -16.28 -13.64
C HIS A 78 -3.24 -15.45 -13.65
N SER A 79 -3.26 -14.38 -12.86
CA SER A 79 -4.34 -13.39 -12.83
C SER A 79 -3.77 -11.98 -12.71
N GLY A 80 -4.41 -11.03 -13.38
CA GLY A 80 -4.20 -9.62 -13.09
C GLY A 80 -4.99 -9.14 -11.88
N LEU A 81 -4.84 -7.85 -11.56
CA LEU A 81 -5.71 -7.13 -10.62
C LEU A 81 -7.12 -6.98 -11.21
N LYS A 82 -8.14 -7.04 -10.35
CA LYS A 82 -9.53 -6.73 -10.71
C LYS A 82 -9.68 -5.30 -11.23
N HIS A 83 -8.90 -4.38 -10.67
CA HIS A 83 -8.84 -2.99 -11.10
C HIS A 83 -7.39 -2.62 -11.48
N PRO A 84 -7.00 -2.85 -12.75
CA PRO A 84 -5.66 -2.58 -13.25
C PRO A 84 -5.13 -1.15 -13.03
N LYS A 85 -6.04 -0.19 -12.87
CA LYS A 85 -5.72 1.23 -12.69
C LYS A 85 -5.00 1.53 -11.38
N HIS A 86 -5.15 0.68 -10.35
CA HIS A 86 -4.47 0.88 -9.08
C HIS A 86 -2.96 0.67 -9.20
N PHE A 87 -2.48 -0.12 -10.15
CA PHE A 87 -1.04 -0.25 -10.38
C PHE A 87 -0.49 1.00 -11.07
N VAL A 88 0.53 1.59 -10.46
CA VAL A 88 1.16 2.83 -10.94
C VAL A 88 2.66 2.68 -11.21
N ALA A 89 3.40 2.00 -10.33
CA ALA A 89 4.85 1.86 -10.45
C ALA A 89 5.36 0.59 -9.74
N PHE A 90 6.61 0.22 -9.98
CA PHE A 90 7.29 -0.91 -9.35
C PHE A 90 8.77 -0.59 -9.15
N ASN A 91 9.45 -1.40 -8.35
CA ASN A 91 10.91 -1.33 -8.18
C ASN A 91 11.55 -2.70 -8.47
N GLY A 92 12.79 -2.71 -8.93
CA GLY A 92 13.52 -3.92 -9.34
C GLY A 92 13.20 -4.36 -10.77
N GLU A 93 13.37 -5.65 -11.05
CA GLU A 93 13.20 -6.22 -12.39
C GLU A 93 11.73 -6.56 -12.67
N LYS A 94 11.30 -6.44 -13.93
CA LYS A 94 9.90 -6.75 -14.31
C LYS A 94 9.52 -8.21 -14.04
N GLU A 95 10.47 -9.13 -14.21
CA GLU A 95 10.27 -10.57 -14.01
C GLU A 95 10.25 -10.97 -12.53
N SER A 96 10.83 -10.15 -11.67
CA SER A 96 10.90 -10.36 -10.22
C SER A 96 10.98 -9.01 -9.49
N PRO A 97 9.86 -8.27 -9.40
CA PRO A 97 9.85 -6.96 -8.79
C PRO A 97 10.18 -7.06 -7.30
N CYS A 98 11.00 -6.13 -6.81
CA CYS A 98 11.34 -6.02 -5.40
C CYS A 98 10.20 -5.36 -4.60
N SER A 99 9.54 -4.36 -5.19
CA SER A 99 8.33 -3.76 -4.63
C SER A 99 7.36 -3.34 -5.72
N ILE A 100 6.08 -3.27 -5.36
CA ILE A 100 5.00 -2.86 -6.25
C ILE A 100 4.26 -1.71 -5.59
N LEU A 101 4.08 -0.62 -6.33
CA LEU A 101 3.39 0.58 -5.89
C LEU A 101 1.98 0.61 -6.46
N PHE A 102 1.01 0.66 -5.55
CA PHE A 102 -0.40 0.84 -5.84
C PHE A 102 -0.85 2.25 -5.46
N ARG A 103 -1.94 2.69 -6.10
CA ARG A 103 -2.62 3.94 -5.79
C ARG A 103 -4.11 3.67 -5.65
N ASP A 104 -4.66 4.00 -4.49
CA ASP A 104 -6.08 3.89 -4.23
C ASP A 104 -6.89 4.97 -4.97
N GLY A 105 -8.20 4.80 -5.08
CA GLY A 105 -9.12 5.78 -5.69
C GLY A 105 -9.09 7.16 -5.03
N SER A 106 -8.74 7.23 -3.74
CA SER A 106 -8.52 8.48 -3.00
C SER A 106 -7.21 9.20 -3.37
N GLY A 107 -6.32 8.52 -4.09
CA GLY A 107 -5.04 9.06 -4.53
C GLY A 107 -3.84 8.72 -3.65
N SER A 108 -4.06 8.09 -2.50
CA SER A 108 -3.01 7.59 -1.61
C SER A 108 -2.28 6.39 -2.19
N HIS A 109 -0.97 6.32 -1.97
CA HIS A 109 -0.11 5.25 -2.42
C HIS A 109 0.04 4.15 -1.37
N VAL A 110 0.17 2.91 -1.83
CA VAL A 110 0.52 1.75 -1.02
C VAL A 110 1.67 1.04 -1.67
N GLU A 111 2.80 0.95 -0.98
CA GLU A 111 3.94 0.16 -1.40
C GLU A 111 3.86 -1.23 -0.80
N VAL A 112 4.00 -2.25 -1.63
CA VAL A 112 4.09 -3.66 -1.22
C VAL A 112 5.49 -4.14 -1.53
N MET A 113 6.28 -4.37 -0.49
CA MET A 113 7.62 -4.92 -0.60
C MET A 113 7.54 -6.44 -0.60
N LEU A 114 8.06 -7.06 -1.66
CA LEU A 114 8.09 -8.49 -1.82
C LEU A 114 9.36 -9.06 -1.18
N GLY A 115 9.24 -10.24 -0.57
CA GLY A 115 10.37 -10.98 -0.02
C GLY A 115 11.20 -11.62 -1.12
N CYS A 116 12.53 -11.53 -1.02
CA CYS A 116 13.41 -12.24 -1.94
C CYS A 116 13.37 -13.75 -1.68
N THR A 117 12.74 -14.51 -2.57
CA THR A 117 12.88 -15.97 -2.56
C THR A 117 14.26 -16.35 -3.07
N LYS A 118 15.19 -16.67 -2.15
CA LYS A 118 16.54 -17.11 -2.51
C LYS A 118 16.51 -18.54 -3.05
N GLY A 119 16.30 -18.69 -4.36
CA GLY A 119 16.88 -19.76 -5.20
C GLY A 119 16.85 -21.20 -4.69
N THR A 120 15.93 -21.58 -3.81
CA THR A 120 15.88 -22.92 -3.18
C THR A 120 15.30 -23.99 -4.10
N GLY A 121 14.96 -23.65 -5.36
CA GLY A 121 14.40 -24.57 -6.36
C GLY A 121 13.01 -25.12 -6.01
N ARG A 122 12.40 -24.64 -4.92
CA ARG A 122 11.04 -24.97 -4.50
C ARG A 122 10.09 -23.85 -4.88
N VAL A 123 8.94 -24.21 -5.42
CA VAL A 123 7.84 -23.28 -5.66
C VAL A 123 7.20 -22.99 -4.30
N GLU A 124 7.62 -21.89 -3.68
CA GLU A 124 7.05 -21.39 -2.42
C GLU A 124 6.12 -20.20 -2.71
N LEU A 125 5.22 -19.93 -1.78
CA LEU A 125 4.35 -18.76 -1.86
C LEU A 125 5.20 -17.50 -1.67
N ILE A 126 4.92 -16.44 -2.44
CA ILE A 126 5.64 -15.18 -2.30
C ILE A 126 5.42 -14.62 -0.89
N GLU A 127 6.49 -14.27 -0.19
CA GLU A 127 6.38 -13.62 1.11
C GLU A 127 6.23 -12.12 0.91
N ILE A 128 5.41 -11.49 1.74
CA ILE A 128 5.30 -10.03 1.81
C ILE A 128 6.25 -9.56 2.90
N ASN A 129 7.31 -8.86 2.51
CA ASN A 129 8.31 -8.34 3.43
C ASN A 129 7.74 -7.18 4.25
N ASP A 130 7.07 -6.24 3.57
CA ASP A 130 6.36 -5.15 4.22
C ASP A 130 5.23 -4.61 3.34
N ILE A 131 4.26 -3.93 3.97
CA ILE A 131 3.26 -3.13 3.29
C ILE A 131 3.34 -1.75 3.91
N GLN A 132 3.64 -0.72 3.11
CA GLN A 132 3.76 0.65 3.58
C GLN A 132 2.66 1.51 2.99
N LEU A 133 1.93 2.19 3.87
CA LEU A 133 0.84 3.08 3.51
C LEU A 133 1.33 4.53 3.49
N GLU A 134 1.07 5.23 2.40
CA GLU A 134 1.30 6.67 2.32
C GLU A 134 0.28 7.40 3.19
N THR A 135 0.78 8.30 4.01
CA THR A 135 0.02 9.31 4.73
C THR A 135 0.67 10.67 4.50
N CYS A 136 -0.08 11.76 4.59
CA CYS A 136 0.45 13.09 4.37
C CYS A 136 0.00 14.07 5.45
N THR A 137 0.94 14.84 5.97
CA THR A 137 0.68 15.98 6.84
C THR A 137 0.68 17.23 5.98
N THR A 138 -0.48 17.86 5.83
CA THR A 138 -0.64 19.10 5.06
C THR A 138 -0.50 20.31 5.96
N PHE A 139 0.37 21.26 5.61
CA PHE A 139 0.49 22.52 6.32
C PHE A 139 -0.36 23.57 5.62
N THR A 140 -1.54 23.84 6.17
CA THR A 140 -2.37 24.98 5.74
C THR A 140 -1.81 26.24 6.39
N GLN A 141 -0.71 26.78 5.85
CA GLN A 141 -0.25 28.11 6.26
C GLN A 141 -1.06 29.17 5.51
N SER A 142 -1.71 30.03 6.28
CA SER A 142 -2.39 31.21 5.78
C SER A 142 -1.37 32.27 5.35
N VAL A 143 -1.55 32.78 4.13
CA VAL A 143 -1.30 34.18 3.73
C VAL A 143 0.18 34.47 3.32
N GLU A 144 0.38 34.29 2.00
CA GLU A 144 1.08 35.15 1.00
C GLU A 144 2.41 34.73 0.35
N GLU A 145 3.33 33.94 0.92
CA GLU A 145 4.66 33.81 0.26
C GLU A 145 5.33 32.42 0.20
N MET A 146 4.64 31.32 0.50
CA MET A 146 5.20 29.97 0.29
C MET A 146 4.15 29.00 -0.27
N PRO A 147 4.51 28.15 -1.24
CA PRO A 147 3.59 27.14 -1.77
C PRO A 147 3.21 26.18 -0.64
N SER A 148 1.94 25.79 -0.59
CA SER A 148 1.38 24.91 0.42
C SER A 148 2.15 23.59 0.47
N ALA A 149 3.01 23.45 1.46
CA ALA A 149 3.87 22.28 1.63
C ALA A 149 3.10 21.14 2.31
N ALA A 150 3.22 19.94 1.76
CA ALA A 150 2.80 18.69 2.37
C ALA A 150 4.02 17.82 2.62
N MET A 151 4.02 17.14 3.76
CA MET A 151 5.05 16.17 4.14
C MET A 151 4.46 14.76 4.02
N ARG A 152 5.13 13.90 3.28
CA ARG A 152 4.77 12.51 3.04
C ARG A 152 5.41 11.61 4.09
N HIS A 153 4.61 10.73 4.68
CA HIS A 153 5.05 9.73 5.63
C HIS A 153 4.62 8.35 5.14
N TRP A 154 5.46 7.35 5.35
CA TRP A 154 5.19 5.96 5.03
C TRP A 154 5.04 5.19 6.33
N VAL A 155 3.88 4.54 6.52
CA VAL A 155 3.59 3.75 7.71
C VAL A 155 3.67 2.28 7.36
N SER A 156 4.65 1.58 7.94
CA SER A 156 4.80 0.12 7.84
C SER A 156 3.69 -0.59 8.61
N LEU A 157 3.00 -1.49 7.92
CA LEU A 157 1.88 -2.26 8.44
C LEU A 157 2.30 -3.67 8.89
N VAL A 158 3.37 -4.23 8.29
CA VAL A 158 3.84 -5.59 8.61
C VAL A 158 5.08 -5.54 9.49
N LYS A 159 6.01 -4.62 9.21
CA LYS A 159 7.17 -4.35 10.07
C LYS A 159 6.78 -3.39 11.19
N GLY A 160 7.04 -3.82 12.42
CA GLY A 160 6.98 -2.98 13.60
C GLY A 160 8.37 -2.74 14.17
N ASP A 161 8.49 -1.69 14.97
CA ASP A 161 9.68 -1.40 15.78
C ASP A 161 9.94 -2.54 16.80
N GLU A 162 11.09 -2.54 17.47
CA GLU A 162 11.48 -3.56 18.47
C GLU A 162 10.43 -3.76 19.59
N LYS A 163 9.54 -2.78 19.79
CA LYS A 163 8.42 -2.82 20.75
C LYS A 163 7.07 -3.21 20.13
N GLY A 164 7.03 -3.66 18.88
CA GLY A 164 5.82 -4.05 18.16
C GLY A 164 4.91 -2.89 17.73
N LYS A 165 5.41 -1.65 17.78
CA LYS A 165 4.68 -0.46 17.33
C LYS A 165 4.80 -0.28 15.83
N PRO A 166 3.77 0.25 15.13
CA PRO A 166 3.89 0.59 13.72
C PRO A 166 5.03 1.59 13.52
N GLN A 167 5.92 1.29 12.59
CA GLN A 167 7.05 2.15 12.24
C GLN A 167 6.61 3.12 11.14
N ALA A 168 6.96 4.40 11.28
CA ALA A 168 6.75 5.39 10.24
C ALA A 168 8.10 5.97 9.81
N CYS A 169 8.34 6.07 8.49
CA CYS A 169 9.49 6.74 7.92
C CYS A 169 9.05 7.87 6.99
N SER A 170 9.98 8.75 6.67
CA SER A 170 9.74 9.90 5.80
C SER A 170 10.98 10.10 4.97
N GLU A 171 10.90 9.61 3.74
CA GLU A 171 12.01 9.54 2.80
C GLU A 171 11.49 9.73 1.38
N ASP A 172 12.37 10.24 0.52
CA ASP A 172 12.13 10.25 -0.92
C ASP A 172 12.18 8.81 -1.44
N LYS A 173 11.22 8.45 -2.28
CA LYS A 173 11.19 7.12 -2.90
C LYS A 173 11.13 7.22 -4.40
N GLU A 174 11.89 6.34 -5.05
CA GLU A 174 12.03 6.28 -6.49
C GLU A 174 11.55 4.92 -6.98
N TYR A 175 10.77 4.94 -8.06
CA TYR A 175 10.22 3.75 -8.69
C TYR A 175 10.27 3.88 -10.21
N THR A 176 10.10 2.77 -10.91
CA THR A 176 9.83 2.76 -12.34
C THR A 176 8.31 2.72 -12.55
N ALA A 177 7.77 3.75 -13.19
CA ALA A 177 6.37 3.80 -13.55
C ALA A 177 6.01 2.64 -14.50
N LYS A 178 4.72 2.31 -14.57
CA LYS A 178 4.25 1.21 -15.45
C LYS A 178 4.55 1.44 -16.93
N ASP A 179 4.77 2.67 -17.37
CA ASP A 179 5.18 3.05 -18.72
C ASP A 179 6.70 3.02 -18.93
N GLY A 180 7.49 2.86 -17.87
CA GLY A 180 8.94 2.76 -17.89
C GLY A 180 9.68 4.04 -17.52
N GLU A 181 8.96 5.14 -17.33
CA GLU A 181 9.51 6.43 -16.88
C GLU A 181 9.82 6.40 -15.38
N ASP A 182 10.62 7.36 -14.92
CA ASP A 182 10.92 7.51 -13.50
C ASP A 182 9.71 8.06 -12.73
N TYR A 183 9.40 7.45 -11.59
CA TYR A 183 8.30 7.82 -10.70
C TYR A 183 8.83 8.22 -9.32
N TYR A 184 8.90 9.53 -9.09
CA TYR A 184 9.44 10.11 -7.86
C TYR A 184 8.32 10.47 -6.87
N LEU A 185 8.46 9.99 -5.63
CA LEU A 185 7.64 10.39 -4.50
C LEU A 185 8.52 11.09 -3.46
N ASN A 186 8.61 12.42 -3.60
CA ASN A 186 9.36 13.25 -2.66
C ASN A 186 8.71 13.29 -1.29
N TYR A 187 9.53 13.34 -0.25
CA TYR A 187 9.12 13.56 1.13
C TYR A 187 8.36 14.88 1.29
N SER A 188 8.83 15.95 0.66
CA SER A 188 8.16 17.25 0.64
C SER A 188 7.64 17.54 -0.77
N PHE A 189 6.38 17.95 -0.85
CA PHE A 189 5.76 18.32 -2.11
C PHE A 189 4.75 19.45 -1.93
N ASN A 190 4.52 20.21 -3.00
CA ASN A 190 3.50 21.24 -2.98
C ASN A 190 2.14 20.63 -3.32
N LEU A 191 1.09 21.02 -2.60
CA LEU A 191 -0.28 20.73 -3.00
C LEU A 191 -0.55 21.51 -4.31
N ALA A 192 -0.91 20.77 -5.35
CA ALA A 192 -1.27 21.31 -6.65
C ALA A 192 -2.70 21.83 -6.68
#